data_AF-A0A953AIM6-F1
#
_entry.id   AF-A0A953AIM6-F1
#
_cell.length_a   1.000
_cell.length_b   1.000
_cell.length_c   1.000
_cell.angle_alpha   90.00
_cell.angle_beta   90.00
_cell.angle_gamma   90.00
#
_symmetry.space_group_name_H-M   'P 1'
#
loop_
_entity.id
_entity.type
_entity.pdbx_description
1 polymer ?
#
loop_
_entity_poly.entity_id
_entity_poly.type
_entity_poly.pdbx_seq_one_letter_code
_entity_poly.pdbx_strand_id
1 'polypeptide(L)'
;MSQVRRLVLVILCHPGQPLVLLLQDGHDRWRLPALVCGQGAQTGRLAAALLGRLLGWEHHWHLWLLGFWPPLAVYLALVDGISGVPGGGWWFACDAVGLVPAREAGLIARAVQWLQHEAGFARRGIV
;
A
#
# COMPACT_ATOMS: atom_id res chain seq x y z
N MET A 1 -23.24 -0.24 -11.44
CA MET A 1 -22.58 -0.52 -10.14
C MET A 1 -21.15 -0.95 -10.42
N SER A 2 -20.16 -0.17 -10.01
CA SER A 2 -18.75 -0.45 -10.32
C SER A 2 -18.18 -1.50 -9.39
N GLN A 3 -17.81 -2.67 -9.93
CA GLN A 3 -17.27 -3.78 -9.15
C GLN A 3 -15.76 -3.63 -8.98
N VAL A 4 -15.27 -3.50 -7.74
CA VAL A 4 -13.85 -3.67 -7.45
C VAL A 4 -13.50 -5.15 -7.55
N ARG A 5 -12.43 -5.44 -8.28
CA ARG A 5 -11.88 -6.78 -8.43
C ARG A 5 -10.46 -6.90 -7.90
N ARG A 6 -9.77 -5.78 -7.69
CA ARG A 6 -8.40 -5.76 -7.18
C ARG A 6 -8.21 -4.65 -6.17
N LEU A 7 -7.48 -4.96 -5.11
CA LEU A 7 -7.02 -4.03 -4.09
C LEU A 7 -5.49 -3.99 -4.14
N VAL A 8 -4.91 -2.79 -4.03
CA VAL A 8 -3.46 -2.57 -3.92
C VAL A 8 -3.18 -1.73 -2.69
N LEU A 9 -2.18 -2.14 -1.90
CA LEU A 9 -1.63 -1.37 -0.79
C LEU A 9 -0.32 -0.73 -1.22
N VAL A 10 -0.20 0.57 -0.99
CA VAL A 10 1.08 1.26 -0.93
C VAL A 10 1.40 1.42 0.55
N ILE A 11 2.44 0.76 1.03
CA ILE A 11 2.81 0.78 2.45
C ILE A 11 4.08 1.60 2.57
N LEU A 12 3.98 2.74 3.24
CA LEU A 12 5.07 3.67 3.45
C LEU A 12 5.54 3.62 4.90
N CYS A 13 6.86 3.62 5.09
CA CYS A 13 7.50 3.89 6.36
C CYS A 13 8.28 5.20 6.22
N HIS A 14 8.18 6.05 7.23
CA HIS A 14 8.94 7.29 7.40
C HIS A 14 8.61 8.44 6.40
N PRO A 15 7.99 9.56 6.84
CA PRO A 15 7.55 10.63 5.93
C PRO A 15 8.69 11.45 5.29
N GLY A 16 9.88 11.50 5.91
CA GLY A 16 11.02 12.28 5.39
C GLY A 16 11.80 11.55 4.29
N GLN A 17 11.90 10.23 4.37
CA GLN A 17 12.52 9.35 3.38
C GLN A 17 11.62 8.14 3.18
N PRO A 18 10.60 8.25 2.31
CA PRO A 18 9.56 7.22 2.21
C PRO A 18 10.15 5.91 1.70
N LEU A 19 10.02 4.89 2.53
CA LEU A 19 10.32 3.50 2.17
C LEU A 19 9.03 2.78 1.80
N VAL A 20 9.02 2.05 0.68
CA VAL A 20 7.92 1.22 0.21
C VAL A 20 8.19 -0.25 0.48
N LEU A 21 7.19 -0.95 1.01
CA LEU A 21 7.17 -2.41 1.01
C LEU A 21 6.79 -2.95 -0.37
N LEU A 22 7.66 -3.76 -0.98
CA LEU A 22 7.33 -4.59 -2.14
C LEU A 22 7.38 -6.08 -1.77
N LEU A 23 6.59 -6.88 -2.48
CA LEU A 23 6.60 -8.33 -2.38
C LEU A 23 7.09 -8.92 -3.71
N GLN A 24 7.84 -10.01 -3.62
CA GLN A 24 8.24 -10.79 -4.78
C GLN A 24 7.07 -11.68 -5.18
N ASP A 25 6.65 -11.60 -6.44
CA ASP A 25 5.65 -12.52 -6.98
C ASP A 25 6.29 -13.89 -7.33
N GLY A 26 5.46 -14.87 -7.69
CA GLY A 26 5.95 -16.21 -8.07
C GLY A 26 6.78 -16.27 -9.35
N HIS A 27 7.06 -15.12 -9.99
CA HIS A 27 7.89 -14.98 -11.19
C HIS A 27 9.11 -14.08 -10.95
N ASP A 28 9.54 -13.95 -9.69
CA ASP A 28 10.69 -13.13 -9.28
C ASP A 28 10.56 -11.64 -9.62
N ARG A 29 9.33 -11.12 -9.69
CA ARG A 29 9.10 -9.68 -9.93
C ARG A 29 8.64 -9.00 -8.66
N TRP A 30 9.19 -7.83 -8.39
CA TRP A 30 8.74 -6.98 -7.30
C TRP A 30 7.43 -6.28 -7.63
N ARG A 31 6.49 -6.31 -6.68
CA ARG A 31 5.13 -5.76 -6.83
C ARG A 31 4.68 -5.10 -5.54
N LEU A 32 3.76 -4.15 -5.67
CA LEU A 32 3.00 -3.67 -4.51
C LEU A 32 2.10 -4.79 -3.97
N PRO A 33 1.95 -4.92 -2.63
CA PRO A 33 1.02 -5.87 -2.04
C PRO A 33 -0.40 -5.69 -2.59
N ALA A 34 -1.01 -6.79 -3.01
CA ALA A 34 -2.31 -6.75 -3.67
C ALA A 34 -3.15 -7.98 -3.36
N LEU A 35 -4.47 -7.83 -3.44
CA LEU A 35 -5.45 -8.90 -3.32
C LEU A 35 -6.50 -8.81 -4.43
N VAL A 36 -7.02 -9.96 -4.82
CA VAL A 36 -8.23 -10.05 -5.64
C VAL A 36 -9.44 -10.00 -4.70
N CYS A 37 -10.41 -9.16 -5.04
CA CYS A 37 -11.62 -8.98 -4.23
C CYS A 37 -12.79 -9.77 -4.84
N GLY A 38 -13.53 -10.47 -3.98
CA GLY A 38 -14.83 -11.04 -4.34
C GLY A 38 -15.90 -9.96 -4.53
N GLN A 39 -17.04 -10.34 -5.11
CA GLN A 39 -18.18 -9.43 -5.23
C GLN A 39 -18.69 -8.99 -3.85
N GLY A 40 -19.05 -7.71 -3.72
CA GLY A 40 -19.55 -7.14 -2.46
C GLY A 40 -18.48 -6.93 -1.37
N ALA A 41 -17.20 -7.14 -1.69
CA ALA A 41 -16.12 -7.01 -0.73
C ALA A 41 -16.01 -5.59 -0.12
N GLN A 42 -15.92 -5.53 1.21
CA GLN A 42 -15.59 -4.31 1.93
C GLN A 42 -14.08 -4.07 1.84
N THR A 43 -13.65 -3.37 0.79
CA THR A 43 -12.23 -3.19 0.44
C THR A 43 -11.40 -2.57 1.57
N GLY A 44 -11.98 -1.70 2.40
CA GLY A 44 -11.28 -1.15 3.57
C GLY A 44 -10.90 -2.21 4.61
N ARG A 45 -11.82 -3.15 4.89
CA ARG A 45 -11.54 -4.28 5.81
C ARG A 45 -10.52 -5.25 5.21
N LEU A 46 -10.58 -5.49 3.90
CA LEU A 46 -9.58 -6.32 3.22
C LEU A 46 -8.19 -5.67 3.20
N ALA A 47 -8.10 -4.35 3.03
CA ALA A 47 -6.86 -3.61 3.14
C ALA A 47 -6.26 -3.74 4.55
N ALA A 48 -7.06 -3.50 5.59
CA ALA A 48 -6.63 -3.66 6.97
C ALA A 48 -6.18 -5.09 7.29
N ALA A 49 -6.96 -6.10 6.84
CA ALA A 49 -6.62 -7.50 7.05
C ALA A 49 -5.32 -7.92 6.32
N LEU A 50 -5.10 -7.42 5.10
CA LEU A 50 -3.84 -7.64 4.37
C LEU A 50 -2.66 -6.99 5.08
N LEU A 51 -2.83 -5.75 5.55
CA LEU A 51 -1.80 -5.02 6.28
C LEU A 51 -1.41 -5.75 7.57
N GLY A 52 -2.40 -6.15 8.38
CA GLY A 52 -2.17 -6.94 9.60
C GLY A 52 -1.55 -8.32 9.33
N ARG A 53 -1.83 -8.94 8.18
CA ARG A 53 -1.17 -10.19 7.78
C ARG A 53 0.30 -9.99 7.40
N LEU A 54 0.63 -8.86 6.78
CA LEU A 54 2.00 -8.58 6.32
C LEU A 54 2.90 -8.10 7.44
N LEU A 55 2.36 -7.28 8.33
CA LEU A 55 3.15 -6.58 9.35
C LEU A 55 2.89 -7.04 10.77
N GLY A 56 1.79 -7.76 11.04
CA GLY A 56 1.31 -8.00 12.40
C GLY A 56 0.31 -6.95 12.86
N TRP A 57 -0.46 -7.28 13.90
CA TRP A 57 -1.50 -6.40 14.47
C TRP A 57 -0.98 -5.58 15.66
N GLU A 58 0.20 -5.93 16.16
CA GLU A 58 0.94 -5.24 17.20
C GLU A 58 1.58 -3.93 16.72
N HIS A 59 1.68 -3.75 15.41
CA HIS A 59 2.24 -2.53 14.82
C HIS A 59 1.20 -1.41 14.75
N HIS A 60 1.66 -0.19 15.04
CA HIS A 60 0.88 1.01 14.87
C HIS A 60 0.93 1.42 13.39
N TRP A 61 -0.24 1.50 12.77
CA TRP A 61 -0.37 1.91 11.38
C TRP A 61 -1.65 2.71 11.16
N HIS A 62 -1.59 3.57 10.15
CA HIS A 62 -2.72 4.35 9.68
C HIS A 62 -3.03 3.97 8.24
N LEU A 63 -4.31 3.82 7.91
CA LEU A 63 -4.75 3.38 6.59
C LEU A 63 -5.71 4.39 5.96
N TRP A 64 -5.45 4.81 4.73
CA TRP A 64 -6.31 5.71 3.96
C TRP A 64 -6.63 5.14 2.59
N LEU A 65 -7.80 5.50 2.05
CA LEU A 65 -8.13 5.27 0.65
C LEU A 65 -7.46 6.36 -0.21
N LEU A 66 -6.43 6.00 -0.98
CA LEU A 66 -5.73 6.92 -1.88
C LEU A 66 -6.55 7.23 -3.14
N GLY A 67 -7.36 6.27 -3.56
CA GLY A 67 -8.30 6.45 -4.66
C GLY A 67 -8.98 5.18 -5.10
N PHE A 68 -10.06 5.37 -5.85
CA PHE A 68 -10.92 4.31 -6.36
C PHE A 68 -11.09 4.47 -7.86
N TRP A 69 -10.52 3.53 -8.62
CA TRP A 69 -10.55 3.50 -10.09
C TRP A 69 -11.01 2.13 -10.55
N PRO A 70 -12.32 1.89 -10.67
CA PRO A 70 -12.87 0.58 -11.01
C PRO A 70 -12.15 -0.06 -12.20
N PRO A 71 -11.71 -1.33 -12.06
CA PRO A 71 -12.00 -2.27 -10.98
C PRO A 71 -10.95 -2.30 -9.83
N LEU A 72 -10.20 -1.23 -9.61
CA LEU A 72 -9.09 -1.12 -8.65
C LEU A 72 -9.41 -0.17 -7.49
N ALA A 73 -9.15 -0.61 -6.26
CA ALA A 73 -9.08 0.27 -5.09
C ALA A 73 -7.62 0.34 -4.60
N VAL A 74 -7.13 1.54 -4.30
CA VAL A 74 -5.76 1.76 -3.82
C VAL A 74 -5.80 2.38 -2.45
N TYR A 75 -5.12 1.74 -1.50
CA TYR A 75 -4.98 2.25 -0.15
C TYR A 75 -3.52 2.59 0.12
N LEU A 76 -3.32 3.61 0.93
CA LEU A 76 -2.05 3.99 1.50
C LEU A 76 -2.05 3.59 2.97
N ALA A 77 -1.05 2.82 3.37
CA ALA A 77 -0.75 2.59 4.77
C ALA A 77 0.53 3.34 5.16
N LEU A 78 0.50 4.03 6.29
CA LEU A 78 1.71 4.56 6.94
C LEU A 78 1.94 3.73 8.19
N VAL A 79 3.15 3.19 8.35
CA VAL A 79 3.51 2.34 9.49
C VAL A 79 4.65 2.95 10.31
N ASP A 80 4.58 2.75 11.62
CA ASP A 80 5.62 3.16 12.54
C ASP A 80 6.72 2.09 12.59
N GLY A 81 7.64 2.20 11.64
CA GLY A 81 8.84 1.37 11.59
C GLY A 81 8.82 0.26 10.55
N ILE A 82 9.98 -0.38 10.43
CA ILE A 82 10.26 -1.42 9.44
C ILE A 82 10.26 -2.76 10.15
N SER A 83 9.46 -3.70 9.68
CA SER A 83 9.53 -5.10 10.09
C SER A 83 9.92 -6.00 8.91
N GLY A 84 10.48 -7.16 9.22
CA GLY A 84 10.79 -8.18 8.22
C GLY A 84 9.50 -8.79 7.69
N VAL A 85 9.28 -8.71 6.36
CA VAL A 85 8.09 -9.27 5.71
C VAL A 85 8.49 -10.49 4.90
N PRO A 86 7.91 -11.68 5.13
CA PRO A 86 8.21 -12.87 4.35
C PRO A 86 7.94 -12.65 2.86
N GLY A 87 8.94 -12.93 2.02
CA GLY A 87 8.85 -12.72 0.57
C GLY A 87 8.77 -11.25 0.16
N GLY A 88 9.12 -10.33 1.06
CA GLY A 88 9.10 -8.89 0.84
C GLY A 88 10.37 -8.19 1.31
N GLY A 89 10.47 -6.92 0.94
CA GLY A 89 11.56 -6.05 1.37
C GLY A 89 11.13 -4.59 1.40
N TRP A 90 12.00 -3.75 1.92
CA TRP A 90 11.77 -2.31 1.97
C TRP A 90 12.76 -1.61 1.04
N TRP A 91 12.24 -0.75 0.18
CA TRP A 91 13.03 0.05 -0.76
C TRP A 91 12.72 1.51 -0.60
N PHE A 92 13.68 2.38 -0.85
CA PHE A 92 13.37 3.79 -1.03
C PHE A 92 12.37 3.94 -2.17
N ALA A 93 11.36 4.78 -1.97
CA ALA A 93 10.30 4.95 -2.96
C ALA A 93 10.85 5.39 -4.34
N CYS A 94 11.96 6.13 -4.37
CA CYS A 94 12.66 6.52 -5.60
C CYS A 94 13.32 5.36 -6.34
N ASP A 95 13.72 4.29 -5.64
CA ASP A 95 14.30 3.10 -6.25
C ASP A 95 13.20 2.10 -6.63
N ALA A 96 12.18 1.99 -5.76
CA ALA A 96 11.03 1.10 -5.94
C ALA A 96 10.30 1.33 -7.28
N VAL A 97 10.22 2.58 -7.76
CA VAL A 97 9.58 2.89 -9.05
C VAL A 97 10.27 2.22 -10.25
N GLY A 98 11.57 1.89 -10.14
CA GLY A 98 12.31 1.15 -11.17
C GLY A 98 12.16 -0.37 -11.08
N LEU A 99 11.66 -0.89 -9.95
CA LEU A 99 11.53 -2.32 -9.68
C LEU A 99 10.14 -2.88 -10.02
N VAL A 100 9.12 -2.01 -10.04
CA VAL A 100 7.72 -2.39 -10.26
C VAL A 100 7.24 -1.99 -11.66
N PRO A 101 6.14 -2.59 -12.16
CA PRO A 101 5.53 -2.14 -13.42
C PRO A 101 5.10 -0.66 -13.36
N ALA A 102 5.13 0.02 -14.51
CA ALA A 102 4.85 1.47 -14.63
C ALA A 102 3.54 1.91 -13.95
N ARG A 103 2.49 1.08 -13.97
CA ARG A 103 1.22 1.38 -13.30
C ARG A 103 1.37 1.46 -11.77
N GLU A 104 2.16 0.57 -11.17
CA GLU A 104 2.42 0.54 -9.73
C GLU A 104 3.42 1.64 -9.34
N ALA A 105 4.39 1.95 -10.20
CA ALA A 105 5.30 3.09 -10.01
C ALA A 105 4.53 4.41 -9.89
N GLY A 106 3.49 4.60 -10.73
CA GLY A 106 2.61 5.77 -10.62
C GLY A 106 1.82 5.83 -9.29
N LEU A 107 1.47 4.69 -8.70
CA LEU A 107 0.82 4.64 -7.39
C LEU A 107 1.79 5.00 -6.26
N ILE A 108 3.04 4.55 -6.34
CA ILE A 108 4.10 4.92 -5.39
C ILE A 108 4.32 6.44 -5.44
N ALA A 109 4.53 7.01 -6.63
CA ALA A 109 4.73 8.45 -6.79
C ALA A 109 3.54 9.26 -6.24
N ARG A 110 2.31 8.82 -6.52
CA ARG A 110 1.09 9.45 -6.00
C ARG A 110 1.01 9.37 -4.47
N ALA A 111 1.37 8.23 -3.87
CA ALA A 111 1.35 8.06 -2.42
C ALA A 111 2.40 8.95 -1.72
N VAL A 112 3.60 9.04 -2.28
CA VAL A 112 4.65 9.94 -1.78
C VAL A 112 4.20 11.40 -1.88
N GLN A 113 3.67 11.81 -3.02
CA GLN A 113 3.12 13.16 -3.20
C GLN A 113 2.00 13.43 -2.19
N TRP A 114 1.11 12.46 -1.97
CA TRP A 114 0.02 12.58 -1.01
C TRP A 114 0.53 12.83 0.42
N LEU A 115 1.57 12.10 0.87
CA LEU A 115 2.19 12.31 2.18
C LEU A 115 2.87 13.67 2.34
N GLN A 116 3.45 14.20 1.25
CA GLN A 116 4.18 15.47 1.27
C GLN A 116 3.26 16.69 1.21
N HIS A 117 2.16 16.59 0.47
CA HIS A 117 1.33 17.74 0.12
C HIS A 117 0.17 17.98 1.10
N GLU A 118 -0.32 16.91 1.71
CA GLU A 118 -1.30 16.98 2.77
C GLU A 118 -0.57 16.49 4.01
N ALA A 119 -0.64 17.20 5.13
CA ALA A 119 -0.17 16.66 6.41
C ALA A 119 -0.99 15.39 6.72
N GLY A 120 -0.60 14.24 6.16
CA GLY A 120 -1.36 12.99 6.18
C GLY A 120 -1.66 12.53 7.61
N PHE A 121 -0.79 12.93 8.54
CA PHE A 121 -0.95 12.78 9.98
C PHE A 121 -2.20 13.47 10.56
N ALA A 122 -2.70 14.54 9.95
CA ALA A 122 -3.87 15.28 10.44
C ALA A 122 -5.22 14.66 10.01
N ARG A 123 -5.23 13.74 9.05
CA ARG A 123 -6.44 13.02 8.63
C ARG A 123 -6.60 11.73 9.43
N ARG A 124 -7.72 11.58 10.13
CA ARG A 124 -8.10 10.31 10.78
C ARG A 124 -8.13 9.21 9.71
N GLY A 125 -7.29 8.19 9.90
CA GLY A 125 -7.30 6.97 9.11
C GLY A 125 -8.66 6.27 9.17
N ILE A 126 -8.89 5.34 8.26
CA ILE A 126 -10.09 4.50 8.23
C ILE A 126 -10.07 3.50 9.41
N VAL A 127 -8.89 3.26 9.99
CA VAL A 127 -8.63 2.54 11.24
C VAL A 127 -7.38 3.16 11.87
#